data_AF-A0AAJ1Y0J8-F1
#
_entry.id   AF-A0AAJ1Y0J8-F1
#
_cell.length_a   1.000
_cell.length_b   1.000
_cell.length_c   1.000
_cell.angle_alpha   90.00
_cell.angle_beta   90.00
_cell.angle_gamma   90.00
#
_symmetry.space_group_name_H-M   'P 1'
#
loop_
_entity.id
_entity.type
_entity.pdbx_description
1 polymer ?
#
loop_
_entity_poly.entity_id
_entity_poly.type
_entity_poly.pdbx_seq_one_letter_code
_entity_poly.pdbx_strand_id
1 'polypeptide(L)'
;MKKEISLVFKYILELDLSKWEFSSLLFATIMANLINLTQPFFLGKVIDGVTTFSNLAIVNNLLFMATFFVFSMFFLYIKNKKTIEIVSKIEIDMKKKIFNSIFKMSYKDFLINNDGKLLNLIEEDAMVFSNILSTLLSMIIDILSFFITIGIMLFLNSTLSIIFILIFPITSFIYYFTGKKLRKKQLELKNEHDD
;
A
#
# COMPACT_ATOMS: atom_id res chain seq x y z
N MET A 1 -20.14 1.88 11.34
CA MET A 1 -19.49 1.80 10.00
C MET A 1 -19.37 3.12 9.23
N LYS A 2 -20.40 3.68 8.55
CA LYS A 2 -20.22 4.92 7.73
C LYS A 2 -19.68 6.13 8.53
N LYS A 3 -20.11 6.27 9.80
CA LYS A 3 -19.66 7.34 10.71
C LYS A 3 -18.21 7.18 11.16
N GLU A 4 -17.76 5.94 11.39
CA GLU A 4 -16.37 5.63 11.78
C GLU A 4 -15.42 5.87 10.60
N ILE A 5 -15.80 5.45 9.39
CA ILE A 5 -15.04 5.72 8.16
C ILE A 5 -14.92 7.23 7.91
N SER A 6 -15.99 7.99 8.11
CA SER A 6 -15.98 9.45 8.01
C SER A 6 -15.10 10.11 9.08
N LEU A 7 -15.02 9.56 10.28
CA LEU A 7 -14.14 10.06 11.35
C LEU A 7 -12.67 9.78 11.02
N VAL A 8 -12.35 8.56 10.57
CA VAL A 8 -10.99 8.23 10.11
C VAL A 8 -10.59 9.12 8.94
N PHE A 9 -11.47 9.31 7.95
CA PHE A 9 -11.22 10.20 6.81
C PHE A 9 -11.00 11.66 7.24
N LYS A 10 -11.77 12.14 8.24
CA LYS A 10 -11.56 13.46 8.85
C LYS A 10 -10.21 13.54 9.56
N TYR A 11 -9.78 12.49 10.26
CA TYR A 11 -8.46 12.41 10.90
C TYR A 11 -7.30 12.34 9.89
N ILE A 12 -7.50 11.68 8.74
CA ILE A 12 -6.55 11.71 7.61
C ILE A 12 -6.43 13.14 7.06
N LEU A 13 -7.54 13.87 6.98
CA LEU A 13 -7.58 15.26 6.50
C LEU A 13 -7.05 16.28 7.53
N GLU A 14 -7.17 15.98 8.82
CA GLU A 14 -6.63 16.77 9.94
C GLU A 14 -5.16 16.44 10.27
N LEU A 15 -4.60 15.37 9.70
CA LEU A 15 -3.17 15.19 9.70
C LEU A 15 -2.56 16.28 8.82
N ASP A 16 -1.60 17.00 9.37
CA ASP A 16 -0.83 18.05 8.69
C ASP A 16 0.17 17.44 7.70
N LEU A 17 -0.23 16.36 7.02
CA LEU A 17 0.46 15.82 5.87
C LEU A 17 0.44 16.91 4.81
N SER A 18 1.60 17.53 4.62
CA SER A 18 1.71 18.58 3.63
C SER A 18 1.24 18.03 2.28
N LYS A 19 0.43 18.80 1.56
CA LYS A 19 -0.11 18.42 0.24
C LYS A 19 1.00 17.98 -0.73
N TRP A 20 2.22 18.47 -0.51
CA TRP A 20 3.43 18.11 -1.24
C TRP A 20 3.93 16.70 -0.95
N GLU A 21 3.87 16.23 0.30
CA GLU A 21 4.29 14.87 0.65
C GLU A 21 3.39 13.83 0.00
N PHE A 22 2.07 14.03 0.07
CA PHE A 22 1.10 13.17 -0.61
C PHE A 22 1.29 13.16 -2.12
N SER A 23 1.44 14.35 -2.73
CA SER A 23 1.69 14.47 -4.17
C SER A 23 3.00 13.79 -4.59
N SER A 24 4.07 13.92 -3.81
CA SER A 24 5.36 13.28 -4.09
C SER A 24 5.29 11.76 -4.00
N LEU A 25 4.54 11.23 -3.02
CA LEU A 25 4.34 9.78 -2.86
C LEU A 25 3.52 9.23 -4.03
N LEU A 26 2.42 9.90 -4.39
CA LEU A 26 1.60 9.52 -5.53
C LEU A 26 2.41 9.52 -6.83
N PHE A 27 3.19 10.58 -7.08
CA PHE A 27 4.06 10.67 -8.24
C PHE A 27 5.10 9.55 -8.29
N ALA A 28 5.77 9.27 -7.16
CA ALA A 28 6.75 8.19 -7.06
C ALA A 28 6.11 6.80 -7.32
N THR A 29 4.90 6.56 -6.80
CA THR A 29 4.17 5.31 -7.04
C THR A 29 3.77 5.14 -8.51
N ILE A 30 3.24 6.19 -9.14
CA ILE A 30 2.87 6.15 -10.56
C ILE A 30 4.10 5.89 -11.43
N MET A 31 5.20 6.60 -11.19
CA MET A 31 6.45 6.40 -11.95
C MET A 31 7.04 5.01 -11.75
N ALA A 32 7.05 4.49 -10.52
CA ALA A 32 7.50 3.13 -10.25
C ALA A 32 6.67 2.09 -11.01
N ASN A 33 5.34 2.22 -10.99
CA ASN A 33 4.43 1.31 -11.68
C ASN A 33 4.59 1.38 -13.20
N LEU A 34 4.74 2.60 -13.74
CA LEU A 34 4.99 2.83 -15.17
C LEU A 34 6.25 2.13 -15.65
N ILE A 35 7.34 2.27 -14.92
CA ILE A 35 8.60 1.65 -15.30
C ILE A 35 8.48 0.12 -15.20
N ASN A 36 7.82 -0.41 -14.16
CA ASN A 36 7.60 -1.85 -14.03
C ASN A 36 6.75 -2.43 -15.18
N LEU A 37 5.81 -1.66 -15.73
CA LEU A 37 5.01 -2.09 -16.89
C LEU A 37 5.83 -2.20 -18.19
N THR A 38 6.97 -1.50 -18.29
CA THR A 38 7.83 -1.61 -19.48
C THR A 38 8.57 -2.95 -19.55
N GLN A 39 8.80 -3.63 -18.42
CA GLN A 39 9.53 -4.90 -18.39
C GLN A 39 8.87 -6.01 -19.23
N PRO A 40 7.56 -6.33 -19.06
CA PRO A 40 6.88 -7.32 -19.90
C PRO A 40 6.98 -7.02 -21.40
N PHE A 41 6.95 -5.74 -21.77
CA PHE A 41 7.05 -5.32 -23.17
C PHE A 41 8.42 -5.62 -23.78
N PHE A 42 9.51 -5.32 -23.06
CA PHE A 42 10.86 -5.67 -23.51
C PHE A 42 11.11 -7.18 -23.50
N LEU A 43 10.57 -7.90 -22.51
CA LEU A 43 10.62 -9.36 -22.50
C LEU A 43 9.96 -9.97 -23.73
N GLY A 44 8.80 -9.45 -24.16
CA GLY A 44 8.15 -9.87 -25.41
C GLY A 44 9.06 -9.70 -26.62
N LYS A 45 9.69 -8.52 -26.77
CA LYS A 45 10.63 -8.25 -27.87
C LYS A 45 11.89 -9.10 -27.83
N VAL A 46 12.36 -9.49 -26.65
CA VAL A 46 13.49 -10.42 -26.51
C VAL A 46 13.08 -11.82 -27.01
N ILE A 47 11.88 -12.29 -26.66
CA ILE A 47 11.35 -13.58 -27.14
C ILE A 47 11.21 -13.57 -28.67
N ASP A 48 10.68 -12.49 -29.26
CA ASP A 48 10.55 -12.32 -30.71
C ASP A 48 11.91 -12.19 -31.42
N GLY A 49 12.90 -11.58 -30.76
CA GLY A 49 14.25 -11.46 -31.28
C GLY A 49 14.97 -12.81 -31.37
N VAL A 50 14.71 -13.69 -30.40
CA VAL A 50 15.25 -15.07 -30.36
C VAL A 50 14.65 -15.92 -31.49
N THR A 51 13.36 -15.80 -31.77
CA THR A 51 12.73 -16.52 -32.90
C THR A 51 13.18 -16.01 -34.27
N THR A 52 13.61 -14.74 -34.36
CA THR A 52 14.10 -14.13 -35.62
C THR A 52 15.63 -14.19 -35.77
N PHE A 53 16.35 -14.88 -34.85
CA PHE A 53 17.82 -15.01 -34.84
C PHE A 53 18.62 -13.70 -34.92
N SER A 54 18.06 -12.60 -34.37
CA SER A 54 18.67 -11.26 -34.46
C SER A 54 19.47 -10.91 -33.19
N ASN A 55 20.70 -11.43 -33.08
CA ASN A 55 21.53 -11.29 -31.88
C ASN A 55 21.73 -9.84 -31.39
N LEU A 56 21.92 -8.88 -32.30
CA LEU A 56 22.09 -7.47 -31.96
C LEU A 56 20.83 -6.83 -31.35
N ALA A 57 19.65 -7.19 -31.86
CA ALA A 57 18.38 -6.68 -31.34
C ALA A 57 18.08 -7.23 -29.95
N ILE A 58 18.40 -8.51 -29.71
CA ILE A 58 18.27 -9.17 -28.40
C ILE A 58 19.13 -8.45 -27.36
N VAL A 59 20.43 -8.27 -27.65
CA VAL A 59 21.38 -7.63 -26.72
C VAL A 59 20.96 -6.20 -26.39
N ASN A 60 20.54 -5.42 -27.39
CA ASN A 60 20.07 -4.05 -27.20
C ASN A 60 18.81 -3.99 -26.32
N ASN A 61 17.82 -4.85 -26.59
CA ASN A 61 16.60 -4.93 -25.78
C ASN A 61 16.88 -5.37 -24.34
N LEU A 62 17.85 -6.28 -24.14
CA LEU A 62 18.27 -6.72 -22.80
C LEU A 62 18.93 -5.58 -22.01
N LEU A 63 19.78 -4.77 -22.66
CA LEU A 63 20.41 -3.58 -22.09
C LEU A 63 19.37 -2.52 -21.68
N PHE A 64 18.37 -2.27 -22.53
CA PHE A 64 17.26 -1.39 -22.17
C PHE A 64 16.46 -1.93 -20.98
N MET A 65 16.13 -3.22 -20.98
CA MET A 65 15.41 -3.84 -19.86
C MET A 65 16.18 -3.72 -18.54
N ALA A 66 17.49 -3.97 -18.55
CA ALA A 66 18.36 -3.82 -17.39
C ALA A 66 18.39 -2.37 -16.90
N THR A 67 18.47 -1.41 -17.82
CA THR A 67 18.44 0.03 -17.48
C THR A 67 17.12 0.41 -16.82
N PHE A 68 15.99 0.06 -17.41
CA PHE A 68 14.67 0.33 -16.82
C PHE A 68 14.48 -0.36 -15.47
N PHE A 69 15.07 -1.53 -15.25
CA PHE A 69 15.02 -2.20 -13.95
C PHE A 69 15.77 -1.44 -12.86
N VAL A 70 16.95 -0.91 -13.16
CA VAL A 70 17.70 -0.06 -12.21
C VAL A 70 16.90 1.20 -11.87
N PHE A 71 16.27 1.83 -12.87
CA PHE A 71 15.38 2.96 -12.62
C PHE A 71 14.15 2.56 -11.78
N SER A 72 13.55 1.39 -12.03
CA SER A 72 12.39 0.94 -11.25
C SER A 72 12.74 0.74 -9.78
N MET A 73 13.91 0.16 -9.50
CA MET A 73 14.44 0.02 -8.15
C MET A 73 14.64 1.37 -7.48
N PHE A 74 15.17 2.36 -8.19
CA PHE A 74 15.36 3.71 -7.67
C PHE A 74 14.03 4.38 -7.26
N PHE A 75 13.01 4.34 -8.13
CA PHE A 75 11.69 4.90 -7.80
C PHE A 75 10.99 4.12 -6.68
N LEU A 76 11.14 2.80 -6.65
CA LEU A 76 10.60 1.97 -5.58
C LEU A 76 11.26 2.31 -4.23
N TYR A 77 12.56 2.55 -4.22
CA TYR A 77 13.27 3.01 -3.03
C TYR A 77 12.75 4.36 -2.54
N ILE A 78 12.57 5.34 -3.44
CA ILE A 78 11.99 6.64 -3.09
C ILE A 78 10.58 6.47 -2.49
N LYS A 79 9.73 5.67 -3.14
CA LYS A 79 8.38 5.37 -2.66
C LYS A 79 8.42 4.83 -1.23
N ASN A 80 9.19 3.76 -1.00
CA ASN A 80 9.28 3.10 0.30
C ASN A 80 9.84 4.03 1.37
N LYS A 81 10.88 4.80 1.05
CA LYS A 81 11.45 5.80 1.96
C LYS A 81 10.41 6.86 2.36
N LYS A 82 9.64 7.37 1.40
CA LYS A 82 8.59 8.36 1.65
C LYS A 82 7.43 7.78 2.46
N THR A 83 7.03 6.54 2.18
CA THR A 83 6.03 5.84 2.99
C THR A 83 6.47 5.72 4.44
N ILE A 84 7.72 5.30 4.71
CA ILE A 84 8.25 5.20 6.08
C ILE A 84 8.27 6.57 6.76
N GLU A 85 8.73 7.62 6.05
CA GLU A 85 8.76 8.98 6.57
C GLU A 85 7.35 9.47 6.99
N ILE A 86 6.34 9.20 6.15
CA ILE A 86 4.95 9.54 6.42
C ILE A 86 4.41 8.74 7.62
N VAL A 87 4.64 7.43 7.67
CA VAL A 87 4.22 6.56 8.79
C VAL A 87 4.77 7.10 10.11
N SER A 88 6.07 7.38 10.17
CA SER A 88 6.72 7.86 11.38
C SER A 88 6.20 9.23 11.82
N LYS A 89 5.91 10.14 10.90
CA LYS A 89 5.30 11.45 11.23
C LYS A 89 3.91 11.27 11.84
N ILE A 90 3.07 10.44 11.22
CA ILE A 90 1.73 10.13 11.72
C ILE A 90 1.81 9.53 13.12
N GLU A 91 2.73 8.60 13.34
CA GLU A 91 2.94 7.97 14.66
C GLU A 91 3.33 8.99 15.73
N ILE A 92 4.31 9.86 15.44
CA ILE A 92 4.74 10.89 16.37
C ILE A 92 3.60 11.84 16.72
N ASP A 93 2.79 12.25 15.74
CA ASP A 93 1.69 13.17 15.97
C ASP A 93 0.54 12.52 16.75
N MET A 94 0.27 11.24 16.50
CA MET A 94 -0.69 10.46 17.30
C MET A 94 -0.23 10.31 18.74
N LYS A 95 1.05 9.95 18.97
CA LYS A 95 1.64 9.88 20.31
C LYS A 95 1.54 11.22 21.04
N LYS A 96 1.84 12.34 20.38
CA LYS A 96 1.66 13.69 20.96
C LYS A 96 0.21 14.01 21.32
N LYS A 97 -0.76 13.66 20.47
CA LYS A 97 -2.20 13.89 20.74
C LYS A 97 -2.67 13.08 21.95
N ILE A 98 -2.30 11.80 22.02
CA ILE A 98 -2.64 10.92 23.15
C ILE A 98 -1.99 11.44 24.43
N PHE A 99 -0.70 11.77 24.38
CA PHE A 99 0.03 12.35 25.50
C PHE A 99 -0.66 13.61 26.02
N ASN A 100 -0.95 14.59 25.15
CA ASN A 100 -1.67 15.80 25.54
C ASN A 100 -3.06 15.54 26.12
N SER A 101 -3.75 14.50 25.66
CA SER A 101 -5.04 14.10 26.22
C SER A 101 -4.89 13.55 27.64
N ILE A 102 -3.85 12.75 27.90
CA ILE A 102 -3.55 12.20 29.22
C ILE A 102 -3.19 13.32 30.21
N PHE A 103 -2.40 14.32 29.81
CA PHE A 103 -2.05 15.47 30.66
C PHE A 103 -3.23 16.37 31.04
N LYS A 104 -4.31 16.36 30.25
CA LYS A 104 -5.54 17.13 30.52
C LYS A 104 -6.59 16.33 31.29
N MET A 105 -6.31 15.06 31.59
CA MET A 105 -7.26 14.16 32.23
C MET A 105 -7.43 14.50 33.72
N SER A 106 -8.62 14.27 34.29
CA SER A 106 -8.85 14.53 35.71
C SER A 106 -8.09 13.52 36.57
N TYR A 107 -7.70 13.92 37.78
CA TYR A 107 -7.00 13.05 38.73
C TYR A 107 -7.77 11.75 39.02
N LYS A 108 -9.11 11.82 39.04
CA LYS A 108 -9.99 10.66 39.27
C LYS A 108 -9.93 9.67 38.11
N ASP A 109 -9.95 10.15 36.87
CA ASP A 109 -9.87 9.29 35.69
C ASP A 109 -8.47 8.68 35.55
N PHE A 110 -7.42 9.42 35.94
CA PHE A 110 -6.05 8.92 35.94
C PHE A 110 -5.88 7.73 36.89
N LEU A 111 -6.38 7.85 38.13
CA LEU A 111 -6.33 6.78 39.14
C LEU A 111 -7.09 5.52 38.72
N ILE A 112 -8.18 5.66 37.95
CA ILE A 112 -8.97 4.52 37.45
C ILE A 112 -8.23 3.77 36.32
N ASN A 113 -7.39 4.47 35.57
CA ASN A 113 -6.62 3.92 34.44
C ASN A 113 -5.17 3.58 34.82
N ASN A 114 -4.83 3.60 36.12
CA ASN A 114 -3.49 3.32 36.61
C ASN A 114 -3.03 1.91 36.20
N ASP A 115 -1.78 1.86 35.75
CA ASP A 115 -0.94 0.68 35.54
C ASP A 115 -1.00 0.06 34.14
N GLY A 116 0.11 0.20 33.41
CA GLY A 116 0.41 -0.43 32.11
C GLY A 116 -0.45 0.03 30.94
N LYS A 117 -1.75 0.26 31.15
CA LYS A 117 -2.74 0.52 30.11
C LYS A 117 -2.55 1.87 29.42
N LEU A 118 -2.22 2.92 30.18
CA LEU A 118 -1.88 4.23 29.60
C LEU A 118 -0.56 4.17 28.82
N LEU A 119 0.40 3.37 29.28
CA LEU A 119 1.66 3.16 28.57
C LEU A 119 1.44 2.37 27.27
N ASN A 120 0.65 1.29 27.32
CA ASN A 120 0.24 0.53 26.13
C ASN A 120 -0.58 1.38 25.16
N LEU A 121 -1.42 2.28 25.67
CA LEU A 121 -2.17 3.22 24.82
C LEU A 121 -1.22 4.15 24.05
N ILE A 122 -0.14 4.62 24.68
CA ILE A 122 0.86 5.48 24.05
C ILE A 122 1.75 4.68 23.08
N GLU A 123 2.16 3.47 23.44
CA GLU A 123 3.11 2.70 22.64
C GLU A 123 2.44 1.79 21.61
N GLU A 124 1.55 0.91 22.03
CA GLU A 124 0.90 -0.08 21.15
C GLU A 124 -0.26 0.54 20.36
N ASP A 125 -1.26 1.13 21.04
CA ASP A 125 -2.48 1.58 20.36
C ASP A 125 -2.20 2.75 19.42
N ALA A 126 -1.32 3.68 19.82
CA ALA A 126 -0.90 4.77 18.95
C ALA A 126 -0.19 4.27 17.69
N MET A 127 0.69 3.26 17.82
CA MET A 127 1.38 2.65 16.69
C MET A 127 0.40 1.90 15.78
N VAL A 128 -0.49 1.08 16.34
CA VAL A 128 -1.51 0.33 15.59
C VAL A 128 -2.42 1.29 14.82
N PHE A 129 -2.92 2.34 15.47
CA PHE A 129 -3.78 3.32 14.81
C PHE A 129 -3.04 4.05 13.67
N SER A 130 -1.78 4.42 13.90
CA SER A 130 -0.93 5.07 12.89
C SER A 130 -0.66 4.17 11.70
N ASN A 131 -0.43 2.87 11.94
CA ASN A 131 -0.27 1.87 10.89
C ASN A 131 -1.55 1.67 10.08
N ILE A 132 -2.72 1.61 10.73
CA ILE A 132 -4.01 1.54 10.04
C ILE A 132 -4.18 2.77 9.15
N LEU A 133 -3.89 3.96 9.68
CA LEU A 133 -4.04 5.22 8.97
C LEU A 133 -3.14 5.31 7.74
N SER A 134 -1.87 4.92 7.90
CA SER A 134 -0.92 4.83 6.79
C SER A 134 -1.32 3.77 5.76
N THR A 135 -1.85 2.63 6.21
CA THR A 135 -2.34 1.58 5.32
C THR A 135 -3.51 2.10 4.48
N LEU A 136 -4.45 2.83 5.08
CA LEU A 136 -5.58 3.45 4.37
C LEU A 136 -5.11 4.50 3.35
N LEU A 137 -4.14 5.34 3.72
CA LEU A 137 -3.50 6.29 2.80
C LEU A 137 -2.84 5.59 1.61
N SER A 138 -2.07 4.55 1.89
CA SER A 138 -1.39 3.75 0.86
C SER A 138 -2.42 3.06 -0.05
N MET A 139 -3.50 2.50 0.51
CA MET A 139 -4.59 1.92 -0.27
C MET A 139 -5.23 2.92 -1.23
N ILE A 140 -5.47 4.17 -0.80
CA ILE A 140 -6.02 5.21 -1.70
C ILE A 140 -5.07 5.46 -2.87
N ILE A 141 -3.77 5.59 -2.59
CA ILE A 141 -2.73 5.82 -3.60
C ILE A 141 -2.61 4.63 -4.55
N ASP A 142 -2.66 3.40 -4.01
CA ASP A 142 -2.56 2.17 -4.78
C ASP A 142 -3.80 1.98 -5.68
N ILE A 143 -5.01 2.26 -5.19
CA ILE A 143 -6.24 2.25 -5.99
C ILE A 143 -6.14 3.26 -7.15
N LEU A 144 -5.71 4.49 -6.86
CA LEU A 144 -5.53 5.51 -7.88
C LEU A 144 -4.48 5.08 -8.92
N SER A 145 -3.35 4.55 -8.45
CA SER A 145 -2.26 4.07 -9.30
C SER A 145 -2.68 2.85 -10.14
N PHE A 146 -3.55 2.00 -9.62
CA PHE A 146 -4.12 0.83 -10.31
C PHE A 146 -4.96 1.25 -11.52
N PHE A 147 -5.87 2.23 -11.35
CA PHE A 147 -6.67 2.74 -12.47
C PHE A 147 -5.81 3.40 -13.56
N ILE A 148 -4.80 4.19 -13.16
CA ILE A 148 -3.86 4.81 -14.10
C ILE A 148 -3.08 3.73 -14.87
N THR A 149 -2.60 2.71 -14.16
CA THR A 149 -1.87 1.58 -14.75
C THR A 149 -2.70 0.83 -15.78
N ILE A 150 -3.95 0.50 -15.45
CA ILE A 150 -4.88 -0.16 -16.39
C ILE A 150 -5.10 0.70 -17.64
N GLY A 151 -5.31 2.01 -17.46
CA GLY A 151 -5.49 2.94 -18.59
C GLY A 151 -4.31 2.91 -19.56
N ILE A 152 -3.09 2.86 -19.03
CA ILE A 152 -1.86 2.83 -19.81
C ILE A 152 -1.65 1.47 -20.48
N MET A 153 -1.95 0.37 -19.79
CA MET A 153 -1.90 -0.97 -20.37
C MET A 153 -2.86 -1.10 -21.57
N LEU A 154 -4.09 -0.61 -21.43
CA LEU A 154 -5.08 -0.58 -22.51
C LEU A 154 -4.59 0.23 -23.71
N PHE A 155 -3.86 1.33 -23.49
CA PHE A 155 -3.27 2.12 -24.57
C PHE A 155 -2.13 1.40 -25.30
N LEU A 156 -1.30 0.62 -24.59
CA LEU A 156 -0.17 -0.11 -25.18
C LEU A 156 -0.62 -1.34 -25.98
N ASN A 157 -1.47 -2.18 -25.40
CA ASN A 157 -1.99 -3.38 -26.05
C ASN A 157 -3.33 -3.80 -25.44
N SER A 158 -4.42 -3.50 -26.15
CA SER A 158 -5.78 -3.79 -25.69
C SER A 158 -6.05 -5.29 -25.56
N THR A 159 -5.55 -6.11 -26.49
CA THR A 159 -5.82 -7.56 -26.49
C THR A 159 -5.20 -8.25 -25.28
N LEU A 160 -3.93 -7.96 -24.99
CA LEU A 160 -3.24 -8.54 -23.84
C LEU A 160 -3.82 -8.03 -22.52
N SER A 161 -4.18 -6.74 -22.47
CA SER A 161 -4.79 -6.12 -21.29
C SER A 161 -6.15 -6.72 -20.93
N ILE A 162 -7.01 -7.01 -21.92
CA ILE A 162 -8.32 -7.65 -21.67
C ILE A 162 -8.13 -9.05 -21.05
N ILE A 163 -7.13 -9.81 -21.51
CA ILE A 163 -6.79 -11.11 -20.92
C ILE A 163 -6.39 -10.94 -19.45
N PHE A 164 -5.54 -9.96 -19.13
CA PHE A 164 -5.17 -9.65 -17.73
C PHE A 164 -6.38 -9.22 -16.88
N ILE A 165 -7.27 -8.39 -17.42
CA ILE A 165 -8.49 -7.96 -16.74
C ILE A 165 -9.40 -9.15 -16.45
N LEU A 166 -9.47 -10.16 -17.33
CA LEU A 166 -10.24 -11.38 -17.12
C LEU A 166 -9.62 -12.33 -16.07
N ILE A 167 -8.31 -12.30 -15.89
CA ILE A 167 -7.64 -13.07 -14.82
C ILE A 167 -7.98 -12.51 -13.44
N PHE A 168 -8.17 -11.20 -13.32
CA PHE A 168 -8.50 -10.53 -12.06
C PHE A 168 -9.77 -11.07 -11.36
N PRO A 169 -10.95 -11.19 -12.01
CA PRO A 169 -12.15 -11.75 -11.37
C PRO A 169 -11.98 -13.23 -11.00
N ILE A 170 -11.22 -14.01 -11.79
CA ILE A 170 -10.96 -15.42 -11.49
C ILE A 170 -10.16 -15.54 -10.19
N THR A 171 -9.07 -14.77 -10.07
CA THR A 171 -8.26 -14.75 -8.84
C THR A 171 -9.06 -14.22 -7.66
N SER A 172 -9.83 -13.15 -7.84
CA SER A 172 -10.72 -12.61 -6.79
C SER A 172 -11.75 -13.63 -6.31
N PHE A 173 -12.29 -14.45 -7.20
CA PHE A 173 -13.22 -15.52 -6.83
C PHE A 173 -12.53 -16.58 -5.97
N ILE A 174 -11.33 -17.02 -6.35
CA ILE A 174 -10.53 -17.98 -5.57
C ILE A 174 -10.22 -17.43 -4.17
N TYR A 175 -9.82 -16.15 -4.08
CA TYR A 175 -9.56 -15.47 -2.81
C TYR A 175 -10.82 -15.38 -1.94
N TYR A 176 -11.97 -15.08 -2.53
CA TYR A 176 -13.23 -15.00 -1.79
C TYR A 176 -13.62 -16.35 -1.15
N PHE A 177 -13.50 -17.44 -1.91
CA PHE A 177 -13.80 -18.79 -1.40
C PHE A 177 -12.80 -19.22 -0.32
N THR A 178 -11.51 -19.02 -0.58
CA THR A 178 -10.44 -19.37 0.37
C THR A 178 -10.55 -18.54 1.65
N GLY A 179 -10.79 -17.23 1.53
CA GLY A 179 -10.94 -16.30 2.65
C GLY A 179 -12.13 -16.64 3.54
N LYS A 180 -13.27 -17.03 2.95
CA LYS A 180 -14.43 -17.53 3.73
C LYS A 180 -14.07 -18.76 4.56
N LYS A 181 -13.30 -19.69 3.99
CA LYS A 181 -12.88 -20.92 4.67
C LYS A 181 -11.90 -20.63 5.80
N LEU A 182 -10.93 -19.74 5.56
CA LEU A 182 -9.96 -19.29 6.58
C LEU A 182 -10.65 -18.62 7.75
N ARG A 183 -11.57 -17.69 7.47
CA ARG A 183 -12.29 -16.95 8.52
C ARG A 183 -13.16 -17.86 9.39
N LYS A 184 -13.78 -18.90 8.83
CA LYS A 184 -14.51 -19.90 9.61
C LYS A 184 -13.58 -20.66 10.57
N LYS A 185 -12.45 -21.17 10.06
CA LYS A 185 -11.45 -21.85 10.90
C LYS A 185 -10.89 -20.97 12.01
N GLN A 186 -10.64 -19.69 11.72
CA GLN A 186 -10.18 -18.74 12.73
C GLN A 186 -11.21 -18.52 13.83
N LEU A 187 -12.50 -18.51 13.50
CA LEU A 187 -13.58 -18.39 14.49
C LEU A 187 -13.73 -19.67 15.33
N GLU A 188 -13.61 -20.84 14.70
CA GLU A 188 -13.62 -22.14 15.39
C GLU A 188 -12.47 -22.25 16.40
N LEU A 189 -11.23 -21.96 15.98
CA LEU A 189 -10.05 -21.98 16.86
C LEU A 189 -10.13 -20.97 18.01
N LYS A 190 -10.75 -19.81 17.77
CA LYS A 190 -10.93 -18.81 18.82
C LYS A 190 -11.91 -19.31 19.89
N ASN A 191 -13.03 -19.90 19.47
CA ASN A 191 -14.01 -20.45 20.40
C ASN A 191 -13.44 -21.64 21.20
N GLU A 192 -12.57 -22.45 20.60
CA GLU A 192 -11.91 -23.60 21.26
C GLU A 192 -10.85 -23.19 22.31
N HIS A 193 -10.31 -21.97 22.23
CA HIS A 193 -9.42 -21.40 23.26
C HIS A 193 -10.16 -20.62 24.36
N ASP A 194 -11.41 -20.24 24.10
CA ASP A 194 -12.26 -19.49 25.04
C ASP A 194 -13.12 -20.43 25.94
N ASP A 195 -13.12 -21.75 25.69
CA ASP A 195 -13.73 -22.85 26.49
C ASP A 195 -12.71 -23.56 27.40
#